data_AF-A0A820F843-F1
#
_entry.id   AF-A0A820F843-F1
#
_cell.length_a   1.000
_cell.length_b   1.000
_cell.length_c   1.000
_cell.angle_alpha   90.00
_cell.angle_beta   90.00
_cell.angle_gamma   90.00
#
_symmetry.space_group_name_H-M   'P 1'
#
loop_
_entity.id
_entity.type
_entity.pdbx_description
1 polymer ?
#
loop_
_entity_poly.entity_id
_entity_poly.type
_entity_poly.pdbx_seq_one_letter_code
_entity_poly.pdbx_strand_id
1 'polypeptide(L)'
;TSISFDFGQDLSHNFLLHASSNSISLEYLALATYYVFLFKLTNGEKDLCIGINTHGRYRDEFESIVGMFVNAIPLRCQLDPHLPFHKLTKHVQDNMINCMKYSYFPLQRILNQHPNISNPVFLDTSFEFISSMTKDEQNEIMIGDSRLSLLPYSIKISEDEIMSKFDFILSFQRDLNLNEFSCTIDASIGLFNVETVCIIAQRLQTMLHQQFTSVDCTTNKPIYELSLILSNEQYLMQSLNNTQISCRSSLTCIHHEFVYQVMKHPQKLAVELDEQSLTYDELLFYVQQLALQIINKYDIKLGDIICQCVERSLSMIIGSLSIEIIGSVYCPLSPENPEERLQNLVEQTQARLILVHSLTNRIFRNTFITYDIDTAININDKITNGDLYQLSSISITPDDMSYIVFTSGSTGIPKAVQVRHRNLTVYMQSVAEMTTLKKSDNVIQMASCSFDTHFQDTFVTLMSGAGLVMLHPHGNKDLTYLIHELMDKDVTFLDAVPSYLDTLCQH
;
A
#
# COMPACT_ATOMS: atom_id res chain seq x y z
N THR A 1 0.04 -5.96 30.60
CA THR A 1 1.28 -5.18 30.44
C THR A 1 1.03 -3.77 30.91
N SER A 2 1.93 -3.19 31.70
CA SER A 2 1.84 -1.79 32.15
C SER A 2 3.08 -1.03 31.69
N ILE A 3 2.89 0.14 31.07
CA ILE A 3 3.98 1.02 30.62
C ILE A 3 3.69 2.45 31.06
N SER A 4 4.64 3.08 31.74
CA SER A 4 4.55 4.47 32.17
C SER A 4 5.62 5.33 31.52
N PHE A 5 5.29 6.58 31.19
CA PHE A 5 6.25 7.59 30.79
C PHE A 5 5.89 8.96 31.37
N ASP A 6 6.92 9.73 31.73
CA ASP A 6 6.77 11.07 32.30
C ASP A 6 6.82 12.12 31.19
N PHE A 7 6.10 13.22 31.40
CA PHE A 7 6.11 14.34 30.45
C PHE A 7 7.40 15.16 30.57
N GLY A 8 8.07 15.09 31.72
CA GLY A 8 9.14 16.01 32.08
C GLY A 8 8.62 17.43 32.31
N GLN A 9 9.51 18.35 32.68
CA GLN A 9 9.14 19.70 33.12
C GLN A 9 8.53 20.55 31.98
N ASP A 10 9.14 20.55 30.80
CA ASP A 10 8.74 21.41 29.69
C ASP A 10 7.33 21.08 29.17
N LEU A 11 7.06 19.79 28.91
CA LEU A 11 5.76 19.36 28.42
C LEU A 11 4.68 19.53 29.50
N SER A 12 5.00 19.23 30.77
CA SER A 12 4.08 19.46 31.91
C SER A 12 3.71 20.94 32.04
N HIS A 13 4.70 21.83 31.95
CA HIS A 13 4.49 23.28 32.00
C HIS A 13 3.61 23.76 30.84
N ASN A 14 3.91 23.34 29.60
CA ASN A 14 3.13 23.71 28.43
C ASN A 14 1.69 23.16 28.48
N PHE A 15 1.49 21.95 29.00
CA PHE A 15 0.17 21.37 29.20
C PHE A 15 -0.67 22.20 30.19
N LEU A 16 -0.08 22.66 31.30
CA LEU A 16 -0.71 23.58 32.27
C LEU A 16 -1.03 24.95 31.65
N LEU A 17 -0.08 25.51 30.90
CA LEU A 17 -0.29 26.78 30.20
C LEU A 17 -1.42 26.70 29.19
N HIS A 18 -1.52 25.59 28.44
CA HIS A 18 -2.58 25.39 27.47
C HIS A 18 -3.96 25.30 28.14
N ALA A 19 -4.07 24.54 29.23
CA ALA A 19 -5.32 24.43 29.99
C ALA A 19 -5.77 25.79 30.56
N SER A 20 -4.84 26.52 31.19
CA SER A 20 -5.14 27.84 31.79
C SER A 20 -5.50 28.89 30.75
N SER A 21 -4.76 28.97 29.64
CA SER A 21 -4.98 29.96 28.57
C SER A 21 -6.32 29.78 27.85
N ASN A 22 -6.82 28.53 27.78
CA ASN A 22 -8.11 28.22 27.15
C ASN A 22 -9.27 28.10 28.16
N SER A 23 -9.02 28.31 29.46
CA SER A 23 -10.00 28.14 30.54
C SER A 23 -10.64 26.73 30.57
N ILE A 24 -9.82 25.69 30.41
CA ILE A 24 -10.24 24.29 30.38
C ILE A 24 -9.63 23.53 31.56
N SER A 25 -10.39 22.59 32.15
CA SER A 25 -9.85 21.66 33.16
C SER A 25 -8.80 20.72 32.56
N LEU A 26 -7.76 20.40 33.33
CA LEU A 26 -6.70 19.48 32.90
C LEU A 26 -7.22 18.10 32.53
N GLU A 27 -8.23 17.62 33.26
CA GLU A 27 -8.91 16.34 32.97
C GLU A 27 -9.52 16.34 31.55
N TYR A 28 -10.22 17.41 31.18
CA TYR A 28 -10.86 17.51 29.86
C TYR A 28 -9.85 17.70 28.74
N LEU A 29 -8.73 18.39 29.01
CA LEU A 29 -7.62 18.49 28.07
C LEU A 29 -6.97 17.12 27.82
N ALA A 30 -6.72 16.34 28.87
CA ALA A 30 -6.17 14.99 28.78
C ALA A 30 -7.14 14.03 28.07
N LEU A 31 -8.43 14.12 28.38
CA LEU A 31 -9.49 13.35 27.72
C LEU A 31 -9.59 13.67 26.22
N ALA A 32 -9.55 14.96 25.85
CA ALA A 32 -9.55 15.38 24.45
C ALA A 32 -8.29 14.90 23.70
N THR A 33 -7.13 14.96 24.36
CA THR A 33 -5.87 14.39 23.85
C THR A 33 -6.04 12.90 23.56
N TYR A 34 -6.68 12.16 24.47
CA TYR A 34 -6.92 10.73 24.28
C TYR A 34 -7.88 10.42 23.12
N TYR A 35 -8.97 11.17 22.97
CA TYR A 35 -9.86 11.01 21.81
C TYR A 35 -9.14 11.27 20.48
N VAL A 36 -8.28 12.28 20.41
CA VAL A 36 -7.45 12.53 19.21
C VAL A 36 -6.48 11.39 18.96
N PHE A 37 -5.88 10.85 20.02
CA PHE A 37 -4.98 9.71 19.92
C PHE A 37 -5.70 8.47 19.37
N LEU A 38 -6.89 8.15 19.91
CA LEU A 38 -7.73 7.05 19.43
C LEU A 38 -8.15 7.25 17.97
N PHE A 39 -8.60 8.44 17.59
CA PHE A 39 -8.92 8.78 16.19
C PHE A 39 -7.76 8.47 15.24
N LYS A 40 -6.53 8.75 15.67
CA LYS A 40 -5.33 8.46 14.88
C LYS A 40 -4.97 6.98 14.88
N LEU A 41 -5.14 6.28 15.99
CA LEU A 41 -4.88 4.84 16.07
C LEU A 41 -5.87 4.01 15.26
N THR A 42 -7.13 4.41 15.19
CA THR A 42 -8.20 3.71 14.46
C THR A 42 -8.28 4.08 12.98
N ASN A 43 -7.25 4.75 12.44
CA ASN A 43 -7.19 5.20 11.06
C ASN A 43 -8.38 6.11 10.65
N GLY A 44 -8.84 6.95 11.58
CA GLY A 44 -9.79 8.01 11.30
C GLY A 44 -11.23 7.76 11.73
N GLU A 45 -11.51 6.79 12.61
CA GLU A 45 -12.86 6.60 13.14
C GLU A 45 -13.35 7.83 13.90
N LYS A 46 -14.49 8.36 13.47
CA LYS A 46 -15.02 9.64 13.96
C LYS A 46 -15.99 9.48 15.13
N ASP A 47 -16.50 8.29 15.38
CA ASP A 47 -17.49 8.03 16.42
C ASP A 47 -16.90 7.05 17.43
N LEU A 48 -16.39 7.58 18.54
CA LEU A 48 -15.63 6.82 19.52
C LEU A 48 -16.38 6.76 20.83
N CYS A 49 -16.36 5.58 21.48
CA CYS A 49 -16.97 5.38 22.78
C CYS A 49 -15.94 4.76 23.72
N ILE A 50 -15.71 5.39 24.87
CA ILE A 50 -14.73 4.93 25.87
C ILE A 50 -15.40 4.78 27.23
N GLY A 51 -14.85 3.92 28.09
CA GLY A 51 -15.25 3.82 29.48
C GLY A 51 -14.63 4.93 30.34
N ILE A 52 -15.44 5.53 31.22
CA ILE A 52 -14.95 6.42 32.27
C ILE A 52 -15.43 5.90 33.63
N ASN A 53 -14.52 5.80 34.58
CA ASN A 53 -14.84 5.42 35.96
C ASN A 53 -15.18 6.66 36.79
N THR A 54 -16.37 6.70 37.38
CA THR A 54 -16.78 7.73 38.33
C THR A 54 -16.70 7.21 39.75
N HIS A 55 -16.47 8.09 40.74
CA HIS A 55 -16.42 7.69 42.15
C HIS A 55 -17.76 7.12 42.67
N GLY A 56 -18.87 7.47 42.02
CA GLY A 56 -20.25 7.05 42.35
C GLY A 56 -20.73 7.40 43.76
N ARG A 57 -20.02 8.29 44.46
CA ARG A 57 -20.46 8.92 45.71
C ARG A 57 -21.21 10.21 45.39
N TYR A 58 -22.45 10.07 44.93
CA TYR A 58 -23.28 11.20 44.45
C TYR A 58 -24.02 11.95 45.58
N ARG A 59 -23.86 11.51 46.83
CA ARG A 59 -24.39 12.18 48.02
C ARG A 59 -23.31 12.26 49.09
N ASP A 60 -23.30 13.36 49.83
CA ASP A 60 -22.31 13.64 50.88
C ASP A 60 -22.29 12.55 51.96
N GLU A 61 -23.43 11.90 52.24
CA GLU A 61 -23.49 10.85 53.26
C GLU A 61 -22.66 9.60 52.88
N PHE A 62 -22.33 9.44 51.60
CA PHE A 62 -21.53 8.32 51.12
C PHE A 62 -20.03 8.58 51.21
N GLU A 63 -19.56 9.80 51.50
CA GLU A 63 -18.14 10.14 51.46
C GLU A 63 -17.31 9.28 52.43
N SER A 64 -17.81 9.06 53.65
CA SER A 64 -17.12 8.32 54.71
C SER A 64 -17.45 6.82 54.75
N ILE A 65 -18.29 6.31 53.84
CA ILE A 65 -18.69 4.90 53.83
C ILE A 65 -17.68 4.04 53.08
N VAL A 66 -17.23 2.95 53.71
CA VAL A 66 -16.43 1.92 53.04
C VAL A 66 -17.35 1.03 52.21
N GLY A 67 -17.13 0.96 50.89
CA GLY A 67 -17.93 0.15 49.98
C GLY A 67 -17.56 0.34 48.50
N MET A 68 -18.15 -0.47 47.62
CA MET A 68 -17.99 -0.36 46.17
C MET A 68 -19.00 0.64 45.61
N PHE A 69 -18.51 1.86 45.33
CA PHE A 69 -19.32 2.93 44.74
C PHE A 69 -18.95 3.24 43.29
N VAL A 70 -17.79 2.78 42.80
CA VAL A 70 -17.31 3.11 41.46
C VAL A 70 -18.31 2.67 40.40
N ASN A 71 -18.69 3.59 39.52
CA ASN A 71 -19.59 3.32 38.40
C ASN A 71 -18.90 3.67 37.09
N ALA A 72 -18.86 2.72 36.15
CA ALA A 72 -18.30 2.91 34.82
C ALA A 72 -19.41 3.40 33.87
N ILE A 73 -19.14 4.48 33.14
CA ILE A 73 -20.09 5.09 32.20
C ILE A 73 -19.49 5.13 30.79
N PRO A 74 -20.27 4.80 29.74
CA PRO A 74 -19.85 4.99 28.37
C PRO A 74 -19.87 6.48 27.99
N LEU A 75 -18.73 7.02 27.58
CA LEU A 75 -18.63 8.34 26.98
C LEU A 75 -18.41 8.21 25.47
N ARG A 76 -19.49 8.44 24.71
CA ARG A 76 -19.46 8.53 23.24
C ARG A 76 -19.17 9.96 22.81
N CYS A 77 -18.20 10.17 21.94
CA CYS A 77 -17.87 11.46 21.35
C CYS A 77 -17.75 11.34 19.82
N GLN A 78 -18.40 12.24 19.10
CA GLN A 78 -18.25 12.38 17.65
C GLN A 78 -17.22 13.47 17.35
N LEU A 79 -16.18 13.10 16.62
CA LEU A 79 -15.05 13.96 16.29
C LEU A 79 -15.21 14.51 14.88
N ASP A 80 -15.02 15.83 14.74
CA ASP A 80 -14.81 16.46 13.44
C ASP A 80 -13.30 16.67 13.22
N PRO A 81 -12.69 15.93 12.27
CA PRO A 81 -11.25 15.98 12.04
C PRO A 81 -10.74 17.33 11.52
N HIS A 82 -11.64 18.17 10.99
CA HIS A 82 -11.30 19.49 10.46
C HIS A 82 -11.30 20.57 11.55
N LEU A 83 -11.81 20.27 12.75
CA LEU A 83 -11.78 21.22 13.85
C LEU A 83 -10.36 21.37 14.41
N PRO A 84 -9.99 22.59 14.80
CA PRO A 84 -8.79 22.80 15.59
C PRO A 84 -8.94 22.21 16.98
N PHE A 85 -7.82 21.79 17.56
CA PHE A 85 -7.78 21.06 18.84
C PHE A 85 -8.55 21.78 19.96
N HIS A 86 -8.40 23.11 20.12
CA HIS A 86 -9.09 23.86 21.17
C HIS A 86 -10.63 23.79 21.08
N LYS A 87 -11.19 23.75 19.86
CA LYS A 87 -12.65 23.58 19.67
C LYS A 87 -13.10 22.17 20.02
N LEU A 88 -12.28 21.17 19.68
CA LEU A 88 -12.53 19.79 20.06
C LEU A 88 -12.51 19.63 21.58
N THR A 89 -11.53 20.20 22.27
CA THR A 89 -11.44 20.12 23.73
C THR A 89 -12.68 20.71 24.40
N LYS A 90 -13.19 21.84 23.88
CA LYS A 90 -14.46 22.41 24.35
C LYS A 90 -15.65 21.48 24.09
N HIS A 91 -15.71 20.86 22.91
CA HIS A 91 -16.75 19.88 22.58
C HIS A 91 -16.72 18.67 23.53
N VAL A 92 -15.53 18.12 23.80
CA VAL A 92 -15.33 17.01 24.75
C VAL A 92 -15.74 17.43 26.17
N GLN A 93 -15.38 18.64 26.61
CA GLN A 93 -15.80 19.19 27.89
C GLN A 93 -17.32 19.28 28.00
N ASP A 94 -18.00 19.86 27.01
CA ASP A 94 -19.46 20.00 27.01
C ASP A 94 -20.16 18.63 27.05
N ASN A 95 -19.61 17.65 26.31
CA ASN A 95 -20.09 16.28 26.30
C ASN A 95 -19.93 15.59 27.67
N MET A 96 -18.74 15.71 28.28
CA MET A 96 -18.46 15.15 29.60
C MET A 96 -19.35 15.77 30.68
N ILE A 97 -19.53 17.10 30.70
CA ILE A 97 -20.43 17.78 31.64
C ILE A 97 -21.87 17.26 31.50
N ASN A 98 -22.35 17.05 30.27
CA ASN A 98 -23.68 16.51 30.03
C ASN A 98 -23.79 15.04 30.45
N CYS A 99 -22.77 14.23 30.21
CA CYS A 99 -22.71 12.83 30.64
C CYS A 99 -22.74 12.71 32.17
N MET A 100 -21.98 13.55 32.87
CA MET A 100 -21.87 13.54 34.34
C MET A 100 -23.19 13.81 35.06
N LYS A 101 -24.15 14.52 34.44
CA LYS A 101 -25.53 14.70 34.96
C LYS A 101 -26.27 13.38 35.19
N TYR A 102 -25.85 12.31 34.51
CA TYR A 102 -26.46 10.98 34.56
C TYR A 102 -25.51 9.92 35.15
N SER A 103 -24.38 10.33 35.74
CA SER A 103 -23.33 9.43 36.27
C SER A 103 -23.80 8.48 37.37
N TYR A 104 -24.93 8.76 38.03
CA TYR A 104 -25.53 7.89 39.06
C TYR A 104 -26.32 6.70 38.49
N PHE A 105 -26.56 6.64 37.18
CA PHE A 105 -27.27 5.52 36.58
C PHE A 105 -26.38 4.27 36.53
N PRO A 106 -26.81 3.12 37.09
CA PRO A 106 -26.01 1.91 37.08
C PRO A 106 -25.77 1.38 35.66
N LEU A 107 -24.52 1.05 35.32
CA LEU A 107 -24.16 0.50 34.02
C LEU A 107 -25.00 -0.72 33.61
N GLN A 108 -25.27 -1.62 34.57
CA GLN A 108 -26.06 -2.82 34.32
C GLN A 108 -27.48 -2.50 33.82
N ARG A 109 -28.07 -1.37 34.25
CA ARG A 109 -29.38 -0.94 33.75
C ARG A 109 -29.31 -0.46 32.30
N ILE A 110 -28.24 0.23 31.93
CA ILE A 110 -27.99 0.64 30.54
C ILE A 110 -27.86 -0.61 29.67
N LEU A 111 -27.04 -1.57 30.08
CA LEU A 111 -26.85 -2.84 29.34
C LEU A 111 -28.15 -3.65 29.21
N ASN A 112 -28.96 -3.74 30.27
CA ASN A 112 -30.24 -4.45 30.24
C ASN A 112 -31.25 -3.83 29.26
N GLN A 113 -31.18 -2.53 29.02
CA GLN A 113 -32.03 -1.85 28.03
C GLN A 113 -31.54 -2.06 26.59
N HIS A 114 -30.32 -2.56 26.41
CA HIS A 114 -29.69 -2.82 25.12
C HIS A 114 -29.20 -4.27 25.02
N PRO A 115 -30.09 -5.28 25.09
CA PRO A 115 -29.71 -6.70 25.16
C PRO A 115 -29.01 -7.22 23.91
N ASN A 116 -29.11 -6.51 22.78
CA ASN A 116 -28.45 -6.85 21.53
C ASN A 116 -26.93 -6.51 21.54
N ILE A 117 -26.45 -5.80 22.57
CA ILE A 117 -25.04 -5.47 22.72
C ILE A 117 -24.37 -6.57 23.54
N SER A 118 -23.76 -7.53 22.86
CA SER A 118 -23.04 -8.64 23.53
C SER A 118 -21.65 -8.21 24.02
N ASN A 119 -20.93 -7.41 23.22
CA ASN A 119 -19.62 -6.84 23.55
C ASN A 119 -19.69 -5.32 23.39
N PRO A 120 -19.89 -4.56 24.47
CA PRO A 120 -19.96 -3.11 24.38
C PRO A 120 -18.58 -2.49 24.17
N VAL A 121 -18.43 -1.74 23.07
CA VAL A 121 -17.17 -1.07 22.64
C VAL A 121 -16.52 -0.20 23.72
N PHE A 122 -17.29 0.35 24.66
CA PHE A 122 -16.72 1.14 25.75
C PHE A 122 -15.89 0.30 26.75
N LEU A 123 -16.00 -1.04 26.71
CA LEU A 123 -15.15 -1.95 27.47
C LEU A 123 -13.79 -2.20 26.79
N ASP A 124 -13.64 -1.86 25.52
CA ASP A 124 -12.38 -2.04 24.80
C ASP A 124 -11.33 -1.07 25.36
N THR A 125 -11.76 0.12 25.78
CA THR A 125 -10.83 1.19 26.14
C THR A 125 -11.39 2.14 27.21
N SER A 126 -10.58 2.52 28.20
CA SER A 126 -10.98 3.47 29.25
C SER A 126 -9.97 4.58 29.51
N PHE A 127 -10.46 5.68 30.08
CA PHE A 127 -9.67 6.85 30.45
C PHE A 127 -9.78 7.15 31.95
N GLU A 128 -8.65 7.45 32.57
CA GLU A 128 -8.58 7.89 33.97
C GLU A 128 -7.69 9.13 34.11
N PHE A 129 -8.11 10.05 34.98
CA PHE A 129 -7.30 11.21 35.37
C PHE A 129 -7.15 11.22 36.89
N ILE A 130 -5.90 11.13 37.36
CA ILE A 130 -5.58 11.01 38.78
C ILE A 130 -4.70 12.20 39.18
N SER A 131 -5.11 12.93 40.22
CA SER A 131 -4.27 13.95 40.85
C SER A 131 -3.96 13.50 42.27
N SER A 132 -2.68 13.38 42.60
CA SER A 132 -2.22 12.95 43.92
C SER A 132 -1.04 13.77 44.40
N MET A 133 -0.88 13.89 45.72
CA MET A 133 0.36 14.37 46.32
C MET A 133 1.29 13.17 46.53
N THR A 134 2.59 13.33 46.25
CA THR A 134 3.58 12.25 46.40
C THR A 134 3.61 11.73 47.86
N LYS A 135 3.78 10.41 47.99
CA LYS A 135 3.55 9.60 49.21
C LYS A 135 4.42 9.95 50.43
N ASP A 136 5.40 10.83 50.32
CA ASP A 136 6.34 11.09 51.43
C ASP A 136 5.65 11.72 52.66
N GLU A 137 4.55 12.45 52.49
CA GLU A 137 3.82 13.03 53.62
C GLU A 137 2.71 12.12 54.19
N GLN A 138 2.22 11.14 53.43
CA GLN A 138 1.11 10.27 53.87
C GLN A 138 1.57 9.11 54.78
N ASN A 139 2.88 8.86 54.84
CA ASN A 139 3.44 7.81 55.69
C ASN A 139 3.73 8.28 57.12
N GLU A 140 3.50 9.55 57.46
CA GLU A 140 3.69 10.05 58.82
C GLU A 140 2.37 10.06 59.60
N ILE A 141 2.23 9.14 60.55
CA ILE A 141 1.13 9.17 61.52
C ILE A 141 1.66 9.85 62.80
N MET A 142 0.99 10.92 63.20
CA MET A 142 1.22 11.56 64.50
C MET A 142 0.38 10.85 65.57
N ILE A 143 1.04 10.24 66.57
CA ILE A 143 0.38 9.70 67.77
C ILE A 143 0.96 10.42 68.98
N GLY A 144 0.21 11.38 69.53
CA GLY A 144 0.71 12.29 70.56
C GLY A 144 1.87 13.15 70.03
N ASP A 145 2.98 13.22 70.77
CA ASP A 145 4.20 13.96 70.38
C ASP A 145 5.18 13.12 69.53
N SER A 146 4.81 11.89 69.16
CA SER A 146 5.69 10.97 68.42
C SER A 146 5.31 10.88 66.94
N ARG A 147 6.33 10.98 66.08
CA ARG A 147 6.24 10.76 64.62
C ARG A 147 6.51 9.29 64.30
N LEU A 148 5.51 8.60 63.73
CA LEU A 148 5.67 7.27 63.15
C LEU A 148 5.77 7.41 61.63
N SER A 149 6.94 7.09 61.07
CA SER A 149 7.12 6.96 59.62
C SER A 149 6.84 5.51 59.22
N LEU A 150 5.80 5.29 58.42
CA LEU A 150 5.49 4.03 57.78
C LEU A 150 6.54 3.76 56.71
N LEU A 151 7.51 2.89 57.02
CA LEU A 151 8.38 2.30 56.00
C LEU A 151 7.51 1.45 55.08
N PRO A 152 7.47 1.71 53.75
CA PRO A 152 6.58 1.01 52.84
C PRO A 152 7.14 -0.39 52.60
N TYR A 153 6.85 -1.34 53.49
CA TYR A 153 6.88 -2.75 53.15
C TYR A 153 5.59 -3.08 52.39
N SER A 154 5.45 -2.54 51.18
CA SER A 154 4.38 -2.95 50.27
C SER A 154 4.80 -4.28 49.64
N ILE A 155 4.64 -5.36 50.40
CA ILE A 155 4.52 -6.67 49.78
C ILE A 155 3.16 -6.67 49.08
N LYS A 156 3.13 -6.27 47.80
CA LYS A 156 2.06 -6.68 46.90
C LYS A 156 2.28 -8.17 46.61
N ILE A 157 1.86 -9.04 47.52
CA ILE A 157 1.56 -10.43 47.15
C ILE A 157 0.16 -10.38 46.56
N SER A 158 0.14 -10.33 45.25
CA SER A 158 -1.04 -10.50 44.44
C SER A 158 -0.51 -11.11 43.15
N GLU A 159 -0.21 -12.40 43.23
CA GLU A 159 -0.08 -13.25 42.04
C GLU A 159 -1.38 -13.26 41.20
N ASP A 160 -2.46 -12.67 41.74
CA ASP A 160 -3.77 -12.42 41.11
C ASP A 160 -4.07 -10.94 40.80
N GLU A 161 -3.07 -10.04 40.68
CA GLU A 161 -3.32 -8.60 40.47
C GLU A 161 -3.85 -8.27 39.05
N ILE A 162 -5.18 -8.29 38.97
CA ILE A 162 -6.07 -7.47 38.11
C ILE A 162 -5.93 -7.78 36.61
N MET A 163 -6.73 -8.74 36.13
CA MET A 163 -7.22 -8.70 34.74
C MET A 163 -7.68 -7.25 34.47
N SER A 164 -7.07 -6.55 33.51
CA SER A 164 -7.54 -5.24 33.12
C SER A 164 -9.02 -5.40 32.74
N LYS A 165 -9.90 -4.68 33.46
CA LYS A 165 -11.36 -4.79 33.24
C LYS A 165 -11.76 -4.27 31.85
N PHE A 166 -10.85 -3.52 31.23
CA PHE A 166 -10.88 -3.05 29.86
C PHE A 166 -9.67 -3.62 29.13
N ASP A 167 -9.74 -3.76 27.80
CA ASP A 167 -8.61 -4.26 27.03
C ASP A 167 -7.42 -3.28 27.04
N PHE A 168 -7.71 -1.98 27.17
CA PHE A 168 -6.74 -0.90 27.16
C PHE A 168 -7.17 0.24 28.12
N ILE A 169 -6.30 0.67 29.02
CA ILE A 169 -6.56 1.77 29.97
C ILE A 169 -5.46 2.82 29.80
N LEU A 170 -5.85 4.07 29.57
CA LEU A 170 -4.94 5.21 29.60
C LEU A 170 -5.21 6.07 30.84
N SER A 171 -4.21 6.16 31.72
CA SER A 171 -4.30 6.94 32.95
C SER A 171 -3.32 8.11 32.90
N PHE A 172 -3.84 9.34 32.93
CA PHE A 172 -3.06 10.55 33.14
C PHE A 172 -2.92 10.80 34.63
N GLN A 173 -1.69 10.97 35.11
CA GLN A 173 -1.39 11.25 36.50
C GLN A 173 -0.76 12.64 36.62
N ARG A 174 -1.16 13.39 37.65
CA ARG A 174 -0.57 14.68 38.02
C ARG A 174 -0.02 14.59 39.43
N ASP A 175 1.28 14.84 39.58
CA ASP A 175 1.90 15.11 40.86
C ASP A 175 1.64 16.57 41.24
N LEU A 176 0.90 16.80 42.34
CA LEU A 176 0.57 18.14 42.81
C LEU A 176 1.75 18.88 43.46
N ASN A 177 2.78 18.17 43.94
CA ASN A 177 3.99 18.76 44.51
C ASN A 177 4.91 19.29 43.42
N LEU A 178 5.19 18.44 42.41
CA LEU A 178 6.09 18.78 41.32
C LEU A 178 5.40 19.53 40.18
N ASN A 179 4.06 19.51 40.12
CA ASN A 179 3.26 19.94 38.97
C ASN A 179 3.67 19.23 37.66
N GLU A 180 4.16 18.00 37.78
CA GLU A 180 4.56 17.16 36.65
C GLU A 180 3.44 16.17 36.31
N PHE A 181 3.37 15.81 35.03
CA PHE A 181 2.41 14.85 34.50
C PHE A 181 3.12 13.59 34.04
N SER A 182 2.43 12.46 34.16
CA SER A 182 2.83 11.20 33.56
C SER A 182 1.63 10.48 32.97
N CYS A 183 1.90 9.55 32.06
CA CYS A 183 0.90 8.66 31.48
C CYS A 183 1.25 7.22 31.79
N THR A 184 0.27 6.45 32.22
CA THR A 184 0.36 4.99 32.35
C THR A 184 -0.61 4.34 31.39
N ILE A 185 -0.14 3.33 30.66
CA ILE A 185 -0.94 2.48 29.77
C ILE A 185 -0.96 1.07 30.34
N ASP A 186 -2.14 0.63 30.74
CA ASP A 186 -2.38 -0.76 31.15
C ASP A 186 -3.15 -1.48 30.05
N ALA A 187 -2.57 -2.54 29.51
CA ALA A 187 -3.13 -3.29 28.39
C ALA A 187 -3.21 -4.79 28.70
N SER A 188 -4.27 -5.43 28.20
CA SER A 188 -4.49 -6.87 28.36
C SER A 188 -3.40 -7.68 27.67
N ILE A 189 -2.75 -8.59 28.42
CA ILE A 189 -1.70 -9.47 27.89
C ILE A 189 -2.23 -10.49 26.87
N GLY A 190 -3.55 -10.74 26.84
CA GLY A 190 -4.19 -11.61 25.86
C GLY A 190 -4.32 -10.98 24.47
N LEU A 191 -4.22 -9.64 24.38
CA LEU A 191 -4.39 -8.88 23.14
C LEU A 191 -3.12 -8.14 22.73
N PHE A 192 -2.32 -7.68 23.68
CA PHE A 192 -1.16 -6.84 23.43
C PHE A 192 0.12 -7.46 23.97
N ASN A 193 1.12 -7.59 23.09
CA ASN A 193 2.49 -7.85 23.51
C ASN A 193 3.16 -6.55 24.02
N VAL A 194 4.25 -6.69 24.78
CA VAL A 194 4.92 -5.54 25.41
C VAL A 194 5.44 -4.54 24.38
N GLU A 195 5.99 -5.03 23.26
CA GLU A 195 6.55 -4.19 22.20
C GLU A 195 5.48 -3.28 21.54
N THR A 196 4.29 -3.82 21.30
CA THR A 196 3.15 -3.06 20.75
C THR A 196 2.73 -1.96 21.71
N VAL A 197 2.63 -2.23 23.02
CA VAL A 197 2.28 -1.20 24.01
C VAL A 197 3.38 -0.14 24.10
N CYS A 198 4.67 -0.52 24.01
CA CYS A 198 5.79 0.42 23.96
C CYS A 198 5.66 1.38 22.78
N ILE A 199 5.37 0.85 21.58
CA ILE A 199 5.19 1.66 20.37
C ILE A 199 3.99 2.59 20.52
N ILE A 200 2.85 2.11 21.06
CA ILE A 200 1.67 2.94 21.34
C ILE A 200 2.04 4.08 22.30
N ALA A 201 2.79 3.80 23.38
CA ALA A 201 3.25 4.83 24.32
C ALA A 201 4.14 5.88 23.65
N GLN A 202 5.11 5.44 22.83
CA GLN A 202 5.98 6.34 22.05
C GLN A 202 5.19 7.22 21.07
N ARG A 203 4.13 6.67 20.45
CA ARG A 203 3.23 7.42 19.57
C ARG A 203 2.44 8.48 20.32
N LEU A 204 1.91 8.15 21.49
CA LEU A 204 1.22 9.10 22.35
C LEU A 204 2.17 10.23 22.80
N GLN A 205 3.38 9.88 23.23
CA GLN A 205 4.41 10.85 23.61
C GLN A 205 4.76 11.78 22.43
N THR A 206 4.95 11.22 21.23
CA THR A 206 5.23 12.00 20.01
C THR A 206 4.09 12.97 19.71
N MET A 207 2.83 12.53 19.81
CA MET A 207 1.66 13.37 19.59
C MET A 207 1.57 14.50 20.63
N LEU A 208 1.81 14.20 21.91
CA LEU A 208 1.84 15.19 22.99
C LEU A 208 2.91 16.27 22.74
N HIS A 209 4.12 15.88 22.35
CA HIS A 209 5.17 16.84 21.98
C HIS A 209 4.76 17.70 20.78
N GLN A 210 4.20 17.10 19.72
CA GLN A 210 3.71 17.85 18.57
C GLN A 210 2.63 18.87 18.96
N GLN A 211 1.72 18.51 19.87
CA GLN A 211 0.61 19.38 20.27
C GLN A 211 1.04 20.52 21.20
N PHE A 212 1.97 20.27 22.13
CA PHE A 212 2.22 21.17 23.25
C PHE A 212 3.63 21.79 23.28
N THR A 213 4.59 21.33 22.47
CA THR A 213 5.97 21.87 22.50
C THR A 213 6.40 22.59 21.21
N SER A 214 5.69 22.42 20.10
CA SER A 214 6.10 23.05 18.84
C SER A 214 5.97 24.57 18.87
N VAL A 215 7.00 25.31 18.44
CA VAL A 215 6.97 26.78 18.34
C VAL A 215 5.86 27.27 17.38
N ASP A 216 5.45 26.41 16.45
CA ASP A 216 4.34 26.60 15.50
C ASP A 216 2.98 26.16 16.06
N CYS A 217 2.74 26.32 17.37
CA CYS A 217 1.43 26.21 18.03
C CYS A 217 0.44 27.28 17.51
N THR A 218 0.20 27.26 16.20
CA THR A 218 -0.97 27.85 15.58
C THR A 218 -2.13 27.00 16.06
N THR A 219 -2.85 27.56 17.05
CA THR A 219 -4.08 27.07 17.68
C THR A 219 -5.19 26.66 16.70
N ASN A 220 -4.97 26.79 15.39
CA ASN A 220 -5.94 26.56 14.32
C ASN A 220 -5.63 25.35 13.41
N LYS A 221 -4.55 24.58 13.64
CA LYS A 221 -4.33 23.37 12.84
C LYS A 221 -5.42 22.32 13.12
N PRO A 222 -5.97 21.68 12.08
CA PRO A 222 -6.97 20.64 12.24
C PRO A 222 -6.35 19.36 12.82
N ILE A 223 -7.13 18.59 13.59
CA ILE A 223 -6.61 17.39 14.26
C ILE A 223 -6.12 16.30 13.28
N TYR A 224 -6.60 16.30 12.02
CA TYR A 224 -6.10 15.36 11.02
C TYR A 224 -4.64 15.60 10.62
N GLU A 225 -4.03 16.75 10.90
CA GLU A 225 -2.62 17.01 10.57
C GLU A 225 -1.63 16.39 11.58
N LEU A 226 -2.11 15.98 12.76
CA LEU A 226 -1.27 15.36 13.77
C LEU A 226 -0.74 13.99 13.29
N SER A 227 0.54 13.73 13.51
CA SER A 227 1.19 12.51 13.05
C SER A 227 1.59 11.63 14.22
N LEU A 228 1.27 10.33 14.13
CA LEU A 228 1.79 9.32 15.05
C LEU A 228 3.07 8.65 14.54
N ILE A 229 3.60 9.06 13.38
CA ILE A 229 4.78 8.42 12.79
C ILE A 229 6.00 8.75 13.66
N LEU A 230 6.67 7.71 14.15
CA LEU A 230 7.87 7.81 14.96
C LEU A 230 9.10 8.14 14.09
N SER A 231 10.14 8.72 14.68
CA SER A 231 11.34 9.12 13.93
C SER A 231 12.05 7.94 13.25
N ASN A 232 12.06 6.76 13.86
CA ASN A 232 12.59 5.53 13.25
C ASN A 232 11.73 5.06 12.06
N GLU A 233 10.41 5.24 12.12
CA GLU A 233 9.50 4.92 11.01
C GLU A 233 9.69 5.92 9.85
N GLN A 234 9.93 7.20 10.14
CA GLN A 234 10.29 8.19 9.11
C GLN A 234 11.58 7.80 8.39
N TYR A 235 12.60 7.36 9.14
CA TYR A 235 13.83 6.83 8.56
C TYR A 235 13.56 5.57 7.73
N LEU A 236 12.73 4.64 8.22
CA LEU A 236 12.35 3.44 7.49
C LEU A 236 11.66 3.81 6.17
N MET A 237 10.70 4.73 6.16
CA MET A 237 10.05 5.23 4.94
C MET A 237 11.05 5.82 3.96
N GLN A 238 12.06 6.56 4.42
CA GLN A 238 13.12 7.08 3.56
C GLN A 238 13.99 5.95 3.00
N SER A 239 14.37 4.98 3.83
CA SER A 239 15.19 3.84 3.41
C SER A 239 14.49 2.94 2.40
N LEU A 240 13.19 2.66 2.60
CA LEU A 240 12.37 1.85 1.69
C LEU A 240 12.17 2.55 0.35
N ASN A 241 12.12 3.87 0.33
CA ASN A 241 11.99 4.68 -0.89
C ASN A 241 13.35 5.10 -1.49
N ASN A 242 14.48 4.66 -0.93
CA ASN A 242 15.81 4.94 -1.47
C ASN A 242 16.14 4.00 -2.64
N THR A 243 15.31 4.04 -3.68
CA THR A 243 15.38 3.17 -4.86
C THR A 243 15.96 3.90 -6.08
N GLN A 244 16.79 4.91 -5.87
CA GLN A 244 17.44 5.64 -6.97
C GLN A 244 18.49 4.76 -7.63
N ILE A 245 18.23 4.37 -8.88
CA ILE A 245 19.17 3.62 -9.71
C ILE A 245 19.69 4.57 -10.79
N SER A 246 21.02 4.72 -10.90
CA SER A 246 21.64 5.44 -12.01
C SER A 246 21.50 4.60 -13.29
N CYS A 247 20.37 4.73 -13.97
CA CYS A 247 19.97 3.78 -15.01
C CYS A 247 20.15 4.38 -16.41
N ARG A 248 21.03 3.80 -17.23
CA ARG A 248 21.10 4.08 -18.68
C ARG A 248 19.75 3.84 -19.37
N SER A 249 19.02 2.81 -18.94
CA SER A 249 17.75 2.41 -19.52
C SER A 249 16.64 3.45 -19.35
N SER A 250 16.78 4.40 -18.41
CA SER A 250 15.87 5.55 -18.29
C SER A 250 15.97 6.55 -19.45
N LEU A 251 17.06 6.50 -20.22
CA LEU A 251 17.34 7.37 -21.36
C LEU A 251 17.11 6.69 -22.72
N THR A 252 16.63 5.45 -22.72
CA THR A 252 16.42 4.65 -23.92
C THR A 252 14.97 4.16 -24.02
N CYS A 253 14.62 3.66 -25.20
CA CYS A 253 13.34 3.03 -25.45
C CYS A 253 13.51 1.51 -25.47
N ILE A 254 12.42 0.77 -25.30
CA ILE A 254 12.53 -0.69 -25.16
C ILE A 254 13.15 -1.37 -26.40
N HIS A 255 12.82 -0.89 -27.60
CA HIS A 255 13.41 -1.38 -28.85
C HIS A 255 14.91 -1.04 -28.95
N HIS A 256 15.38 0.07 -28.36
CA HIS A 256 16.81 0.41 -28.33
C HIS A 256 17.61 -0.61 -27.51
N GLU A 257 17.07 -1.06 -26.38
CA GLU A 257 17.71 -2.09 -25.54
C GLU A 257 17.71 -3.45 -26.24
N PHE A 258 16.63 -3.80 -26.95
CA PHE A 258 16.60 -4.99 -27.81
C PHE A 258 17.68 -4.93 -28.91
N VAL A 259 17.73 -3.85 -29.70
CA VAL A 259 18.73 -3.68 -30.76
C VAL A 259 20.16 -3.70 -30.21
N TYR A 260 20.38 -3.15 -29.01
CA TYR A 260 21.67 -3.24 -28.33
C TYR A 260 22.10 -4.70 -28.05
N GLN A 261 21.17 -5.57 -27.67
CA GLN A 261 21.46 -7.00 -27.51
C GLN A 261 21.69 -7.70 -28.84
N VAL A 262 20.95 -7.34 -29.90
CA VAL A 262 21.18 -7.89 -31.25
C VAL A 262 22.63 -7.61 -31.70
N MET A 263 23.12 -6.39 -31.50
CA MET A 263 24.49 -6.01 -31.87
C MET A 263 25.55 -6.76 -31.06
N LYS A 264 25.23 -7.17 -29.83
CA LYS A 264 26.17 -7.93 -28.97
C LYS A 264 26.12 -9.44 -29.22
N HIS A 265 24.94 -9.98 -29.49
CA HIS A 265 24.65 -11.40 -29.48
C HIS A 265 23.81 -11.83 -30.70
N PRO A 266 24.23 -11.50 -31.95
CA PRO A 266 23.38 -11.65 -33.13
C PRO A 266 22.96 -13.08 -33.41
N GLN A 267 23.88 -14.03 -33.26
CA GLN A 267 23.68 -15.46 -33.57
C GLN A 267 23.08 -16.26 -32.41
N LYS A 268 22.71 -15.58 -31.33
CA LYS A 268 22.13 -16.24 -30.17
C LYS A 268 20.64 -16.43 -30.38
N LEU A 269 20.09 -17.56 -29.93
CA LEU A 269 18.66 -17.80 -29.83
C LEU A 269 17.97 -16.67 -29.03
N ALA A 270 17.00 -16.01 -29.65
CA ALA A 270 16.22 -14.94 -29.03
C ALA A 270 14.83 -15.43 -28.62
N VAL A 271 14.17 -16.17 -29.50
CA VAL A 271 12.83 -16.71 -29.26
C VAL A 271 12.71 -18.09 -29.89
N GLU A 272 12.06 -19.00 -29.18
CA GLU A 272 11.68 -20.32 -29.69
C GLU A 272 10.22 -20.66 -29.36
N LEU A 273 9.62 -21.45 -30.23
CA LEU A 273 8.28 -22.01 -30.10
C LEU A 273 8.30 -23.40 -30.74
N ASP A 274 8.21 -24.44 -29.91
CA ASP A 274 8.34 -25.85 -30.33
C ASP A 274 9.64 -26.08 -31.15
N GLU A 275 9.51 -26.42 -32.45
CA GLU A 275 10.62 -26.63 -33.39
C GLU A 275 11.05 -25.35 -34.14
N GLN A 276 10.31 -24.24 -33.97
CA GLN A 276 10.63 -22.97 -34.61
C GLN A 276 11.50 -22.11 -33.71
N SER A 277 12.51 -21.47 -34.28
CA SER A 277 13.45 -20.64 -33.52
C SER A 277 13.95 -19.47 -34.35
N LEU A 278 14.16 -18.32 -33.71
CA LEU A 278 14.83 -17.17 -34.31
C LEU A 278 15.99 -16.74 -33.43
N THR A 279 17.13 -16.51 -34.07
CA THR A 279 18.23 -15.77 -33.46
C THR A 279 17.88 -14.29 -33.31
N TYR A 280 18.66 -13.55 -32.52
CA TYR A 280 18.47 -12.10 -32.36
C TYR A 280 18.56 -11.34 -33.69
N ASP A 281 19.47 -11.72 -34.58
CA ASP A 281 19.63 -11.08 -35.90
C ASP A 281 18.45 -11.39 -36.83
N GLU A 282 17.99 -12.65 -36.85
CA GLU A 282 16.81 -13.06 -37.62
C GLU A 282 15.53 -12.39 -37.10
N LEU A 283 15.36 -12.32 -35.78
CA LEU A 283 14.24 -11.63 -35.16
C LEU A 283 14.24 -10.14 -35.54
N LEU A 284 15.40 -9.46 -35.45
CA LEU A 284 15.51 -8.06 -35.86
C LEU A 284 15.18 -7.87 -37.35
N PHE A 285 15.62 -8.78 -38.21
CA PHE A 285 15.31 -8.74 -39.65
C PHE A 285 13.80 -8.76 -39.89
N TYR A 286 13.07 -9.71 -39.28
CA TYR A 286 11.61 -9.77 -39.42
C TYR A 286 10.90 -8.57 -38.80
N VAL A 287 11.39 -8.07 -37.67
CA VAL A 287 10.87 -6.86 -37.01
C VAL A 287 11.00 -5.64 -37.92
N GLN A 288 12.15 -5.45 -38.53
CA GLN A 288 12.40 -4.33 -39.45
C GLN A 288 11.59 -4.45 -40.73
N GLN A 289 11.47 -5.66 -41.29
CA GLN A 289 10.64 -5.92 -42.47
C GLN A 289 9.18 -5.53 -42.23
N LEU A 290 8.58 -6.04 -41.15
CA LEU A 290 7.19 -5.74 -40.83
C LEU A 290 6.99 -4.25 -40.55
N ALA A 291 7.90 -3.62 -39.81
CA ALA A 291 7.87 -2.18 -39.53
C ALA A 291 7.85 -1.32 -40.81
N LEU A 292 8.71 -1.64 -41.78
CA LEU A 292 8.78 -0.95 -43.07
C LEU A 292 7.50 -1.12 -43.87
N GLN A 293 6.96 -2.34 -43.93
CA GLN A 293 5.71 -2.61 -44.65
C GLN A 293 4.53 -1.85 -44.04
N ILE A 294 4.47 -1.75 -42.71
CA ILE A 294 3.45 -0.99 -41.99
C ILE A 294 3.56 0.50 -42.33
N ILE A 295 4.74 1.12 -42.20
CA ILE A 295 4.92 2.55 -42.48
C ILE A 295 4.60 2.87 -43.94
N ASN A 296 5.15 2.09 -44.87
CA ASN A 296 5.04 2.37 -46.30
C ASN A 296 3.61 2.21 -46.83
N LYS A 297 2.79 1.37 -46.19
CA LYS A 297 1.42 1.08 -46.63
C LYS A 297 0.36 1.90 -45.92
N TYR A 298 0.54 2.26 -44.65
CA TYR A 298 -0.53 2.83 -43.81
C TYR A 298 -0.26 4.26 -43.29
N ASP A 299 0.87 4.85 -43.68
CA ASP A 299 1.28 6.21 -43.29
C ASP A 299 1.22 6.43 -41.76
N ILE A 300 1.77 5.46 -41.02
CA ILE A 300 1.82 5.47 -39.57
C ILE A 300 2.66 6.64 -39.06
N LYS A 301 2.17 7.32 -38.02
CA LYS A 301 2.85 8.42 -37.32
C LYS A 301 3.31 8.01 -35.93
N LEU A 302 4.24 8.79 -35.39
CA LEU A 302 4.68 8.67 -33.99
C LEU A 302 3.46 8.81 -33.07
N GLY A 303 3.27 7.86 -32.16
CA GLY A 303 2.18 7.82 -31.20
C GLY A 303 0.85 7.26 -31.74
N ASP A 304 0.76 6.86 -33.01
CA ASP A 304 -0.42 6.13 -33.50
C ASP A 304 -0.56 4.81 -32.72
N ILE A 305 -1.79 4.47 -32.34
CA ILE A 305 -2.06 3.21 -31.64
C ILE A 305 -2.23 2.11 -32.67
N ILE A 306 -1.48 1.02 -32.50
CA ILE A 306 -1.61 -0.20 -33.29
C ILE A 306 -2.04 -1.32 -32.35
N CYS A 307 -3.25 -1.83 -32.59
CA CYS A 307 -3.73 -3.01 -31.88
C CYS A 307 -3.13 -4.28 -32.49
N GLN A 308 -2.88 -5.29 -31.67
CA GLN A 308 -2.45 -6.60 -32.13
C GLN A 308 -3.36 -7.67 -31.53
N CYS A 309 -4.06 -8.40 -32.39
CA CYS A 309 -4.92 -9.52 -31.99
C CYS A 309 -4.41 -10.79 -32.68
N VAL A 310 -3.44 -11.44 -32.06
CA VAL A 310 -2.84 -12.68 -32.56
C VAL A 310 -2.68 -13.70 -31.44
N GLU A 311 -2.78 -14.98 -31.79
CA GLU A 311 -2.45 -16.07 -30.88
C GLU A 311 -0.93 -16.15 -30.64
N ARG A 312 -0.53 -16.88 -29.57
CA ARG A 312 0.89 -17.10 -29.28
C ARG A 312 1.59 -17.72 -30.48
N SER A 313 2.59 -17.01 -30.97
CA SER A 313 3.35 -17.33 -32.17
C SER A 313 4.59 -16.44 -32.20
N LEU A 314 5.60 -16.79 -33.02
CA LEU A 314 6.73 -15.90 -33.27
C LEU A 314 6.26 -14.54 -33.83
N SER A 315 5.21 -14.55 -34.65
CA SER A 315 4.55 -13.34 -35.16
C SER A 315 4.09 -12.39 -34.05
N MET A 316 3.68 -12.91 -32.88
CA MET A 316 3.29 -12.08 -31.74
C MET A 316 4.43 -11.18 -31.26
N ILE A 317 5.64 -11.72 -31.20
CA ILE A 317 6.84 -11.02 -30.73
C ILE A 317 7.39 -10.09 -31.82
N ILE A 318 7.36 -10.54 -33.08
CA ILE A 318 7.73 -9.70 -34.23
C ILE A 318 6.84 -8.47 -34.27
N GLY A 319 5.52 -8.66 -34.16
CA GLY A 319 4.55 -7.57 -34.21
C GLY A 319 4.71 -6.55 -33.09
N SER A 320 4.91 -7.00 -31.84
CA SER A 320 5.11 -6.09 -30.71
C SER A 320 6.36 -5.22 -30.90
N LEU A 321 7.51 -5.83 -31.25
CA LEU A 321 8.75 -5.09 -31.50
C LEU A 321 8.67 -4.18 -32.73
N SER A 322 7.96 -4.59 -33.79
CA SER A 322 7.76 -3.76 -34.99
C SER A 322 6.92 -2.52 -34.72
N ILE A 323 5.96 -2.60 -33.79
CA ILE A 323 5.17 -1.44 -33.38
C ILE A 323 6.05 -0.48 -32.56
N GLU A 324 6.87 -1.02 -31.65
CA GLU A 324 7.76 -0.23 -30.80
C GLU A 324 8.87 0.48 -31.61
N ILE A 325 9.44 -0.17 -32.65
CA ILE A 325 10.55 0.40 -33.45
C ILE A 325 10.10 1.55 -34.36
N ILE A 326 8.80 1.62 -34.70
CA ILE A 326 8.23 2.72 -35.50
C ILE A 326 7.62 3.82 -34.62
N GLY A 327 7.76 3.69 -33.30
CA GLY A 327 7.27 4.67 -32.32
C GLY A 327 5.75 4.74 -32.22
N SER A 328 5.07 3.66 -32.60
CA SER A 328 3.64 3.48 -32.38
C SER A 328 3.37 2.89 -31.00
N VAL A 329 2.14 3.05 -30.51
CA VAL A 329 1.73 2.55 -29.21
C VAL A 329 1.15 1.15 -29.37
N TYR A 330 1.81 0.16 -28.77
CA TYR A 330 1.39 -1.24 -28.81
C TYR A 330 0.17 -1.49 -27.92
N CYS A 331 -0.89 -2.08 -28.48
CA CYS A 331 -2.06 -2.47 -27.70
C CYS A 331 -2.41 -3.95 -27.95
N PRO A 332 -1.98 -4.87 -27.07
CA PRO A 332 -2.31 -6.29 -27.20
C PRO A 332 -3.78 -6.56 -26.89
N LEU A 333 -4.39 -7.39 -27.73
CA LEU A 333 -5.75 -7.88 -27.60
C LEU A 333 -5.73 -9.40 -27.59
N SER A 334 -6.15 -10.03 -26.50
CA SER A 334 -6.21 -11.49 -26.43
C SER A 334 -7.36 -12.02 -27.30
N PRO A 335 -7.09 -12.94 -28.26
CA PRO A 335 -8.13 -13.59 -29.05
C PRO A 335 -9.11 -14.43 -28.22
N GLU A 336 -8.77 -14.76 -26.97
CA GLU A 336 -9.67 -15.47 -26.04
C GLU A 336 -10.85 -14.59 -25.58
N ASN A 337 -10.76 -13.27 -25.75
CA ASN A 337 -11.85 -12.35 -25.40
C ASN A 337 -13.03 -12.47 -26.39
N PRO A 338 -14.28 -12.26 -25.93
CA PRO A 338 -15.44 -12.19 -26.83
C PRO A 338 -15.27 -11.13 -27.93
N GLU A 339 -15.74 -11.42 -29.16
CA GLU A 339 -15.58 -10.54 -30.32
C GLU A 339 -16.14 -9.13 -30.08
N GLU A 340 -17.32 -9.03 -29.47
CA GLU A 340 -17.94 -7.74 -29.12
C GLU A 340 -17.05 -6.92 -28.16
N ARG A 341 -16.41 -7.59 -27.19
CA ARG A 341 -15.47 -6.95 -26.29
C ARG A 341 -14.25 -6.44 -27.06
N LEU A 342 -13.68 -7.25 -27.95
CA LEU A 342 -12.53 -6.87 -28.76
C LEU A 342 -12.83 -5.65 -29.65
N GLN A 343 -13.98 -5.61 -30.31
CA GLN A 343 -14.39 -4.47 -31.12
C GLN A 343 -14.55 -3.21 -30.27
N ASN A 344 -15.23 -3.30 -29.12
CA ASN A 344 -15.38 -2.18 -28.18
C ASN A 344 -14.04 -1.64 -27.68
N LEU A 345 -13.04 -2.51 -27.45
CA LEU A 345 -11.70 -2.09 -27.04
C LEU A 345 -10.98 -1.33 -28.16
N VAL A 346 -11.05 -1.84 -29.40
CA VAL A 346 -10.47 -1.17 -30.58
C VAL A 346 -11.14 0.20 -30.82
N GLU A 347 -12.45 0.30 -30.64
CA GLU A 347 -13.16 1.58 -30.77
C GLU A 347 -12.69 2.59 -29.71
N GLN A 348 -12.45 2.14 -28.48
CA GLN A 348 -11.93 3.01 -27.43
C GLN A 348 -10.50 3.50 -27.70
N THR A 349 -9.66 2.69 -28.35
CA THR A 349 -8.28 3.08 -28.68
C THR A 349 -8.18 3.99 -29.89
N GLN A 350 -9.20 4.04 -30.75
CA GLN A 350 -9.12 4.72 -32.05
C GLN A 350 -7.90 4.24 -32.86
N ALA A 351 -7.61 2.94 -32.79
CA ALA A 351 -6.41 2.35 -33.40
C ALA A 351 -6.34 2.64 -34.91
N ARG A 352 -5.16 3.03 -35.37
CA ARG A 352 -4.87 3.33 -36.78
C ARG A 352 -4.84 2.05 -37.63
N LEU A 353 -4.37 0.97 -37.02
CA LEU A 353 -4.17 -0.33 -37.66
C LEU A 353 -4.35 -1.45 -36.63
N ILE A 354 -4.82 -2.61 -37.10
CA ILE A 354 -4.84 -3.84 -36.32
C ILE A 354 -3.97 -4.90 -37.01
N LEU A 355 -2.95 -5.38 -36.30
CA LEU A 355 -2.19 -6.56 -36.70
C LEU A 355 -2.97 -7.82 -36.31
N VAL A 356 -3.23 -8.67 -37.28
CA VAL A 356 -3.98 -9.93 -37.15
C VAL A 356 -3.22 -11.05 -37.85
N HIS A 357 -3.60 -12.29 -37.59
CA HIS A 357 -3.26 -13.42 -38.46
C HIS A 357 -4.53 -13.98 -39.10
N SER A 358 -4.38 -14.96 -39.98
CA SER A 358 -5.49 -15.55 -40.72
C SER A 358 -6.71 -15.94 -39.86
N LEU A 359 -6.51 -16.47 -38.65
CA LEU A 359 -7.60 -16.91 -37.76
C LEU A 359 -8.35 -15.76 -37.07
N THR A 360 -7.65 -14.67 -36.72
CA THR A 360 -8.23 -13.51 -36.01
C THR A 360 -8.73 -12.41 -36.95
N ASN A 361 -8.28 -12.40 -38.21
CA ASN A 361 -8.67 -11.39 -39.19
C ASN A 361 -10.20 -11.28 -39.36
N ARG A 362 -10.92 -12.40 -39.29
CA ARG A 362 -12.38 -12.45 -39.42
C ARG A 362 -13.13 -11.55 -38.41
N ILE A 363 -12.54 -11.29 -37.24
CA ILE A 363 -13.15 -10.50 -36.16
C ILE A 363 -13.25 -9.01 -36.54
N PHE A 364 -12.32 -8.52 -37.37
CA PHE A 364 -12.14 -7.08 -37.61
C PHE A 364 -12.28 -6.66 -39.08
N ARG A 365 -12.15 -7.60 -40.03
CA ARG A 365 -11.98 -7.32 -41.48
C ARG A 365 -13.01 -6.37 -42.12
N ASN A 366 -14.22 -6.29 -41.57
CA ASN A 366 -15.30 -5.46 -42.11
C ASN A 366 -15.44 -4.09 -41.44
N THR A 367 -14.80 -3.88 -40.29
CA THR A 367 -15.00 -2.69 -39.44
C THR A 367 -13.75 -1.84 -39.31
N PHE A 368 -12.56 -2.47 -39.35
CA PHE A 368 -11.29 -1.80 -39.11
C PHE A 368 -10.25 -2.12 -40.18
N ILE A 369 -9.23 -1.27 -40.29
CA ILE A 369 -8.08 -1.51 -41.14
C ILE A 369 -7.23 -2.60 -40.49
N THR A 370 -7.06 -3.72 -41.20
CA THR A 370 -6.29 -4.88 -40.74
C THR A 370 -5.07 -5.10 -41.62
N TYR A 371 -4.03 -5.68 -41.02
CA TYR A 371 -2.86 -6.20 -41.72
C TYR A 371 -2.54 -7.60 -41.20
N ASP A 372 -2.38 -8.55 -42.14
CA ASP A 372 -2.05 -9.94 -41.84
C ASP A 372 -0.54 -10.09 -41.64
N ILE A 373 -0.12 -10.30 -40.39
CA ILE A 373 1.28 -10.32 -39.98
C ILE A 373 2.07 -11.46 -40.62
N ASP A 374 1.42 -12.59 -40.92
CA ASP A 374 2.09 -13.76 -41.49
C ASP A 374 2.53 -13.50 -42.94
N THR A 375 1.99 -12.46 -43.59
CA THR A 375 2.41 -12.08 -44.94
C THR A 375 3.81 -11.47 -44.95
N ALA A 376 4.24 -10.79 -43.89
CA ALA A 376 5.59 -10.21 -43.79
C ALA A 376 6.67 -11.28 -43.66
N ILE A 377 6.40 -12.36 -42.92
CA ILE A 377 7.35 -13.45 -42.64
C ILE A 377 7.64 -14.27 -43.89
N ASN A 378 6.71 -14.31 -44.84
CA ASN A 378 6.79 -15.10 -46.07
C ASN A 378 7.48 -14.37 -47.24
N ILE A 379 7.91 -13.11 -47.06
CA ILE A 379 8.50 -12.30 -48.13
C ILE A 379 10.02 -12.26 -47.97
N ASN A 380 10.74 -12.76 -48.98
CA ASN A 380 12.20 -12.81 -49.00
C ASN A 380 12.82 -11.52 -49.56
N ASP A 381 12.30 -10.36 -49.13
CA ASP A 381 12.80 -9.06 -49.58
C ASP A 381 14.10 -8.68 -48.86
N LYS A 382 15.01 -8.03 -49.57
CA LYS A 382 16.23 -7.51 -48.98
C LYS A 382 15.97 -6.13 -48.39
N ILE A 383 16.28 -5.94 -47.12
CA ILE A 383 16.32 -4.61 -46.50
C ILE A 383 17.49 -3.83 -47.11
N THR A 384 17.23 -2.65 -47.65
CA THR A 384 18.25 -1.76 -48.21
C THR A 384 18.77 -0.78 -47.17
N ASN A 385 19.91 -0.13 -47.43
CA ASN A 385 20.43 0.94 -46.57
C ASN A 385 19.46 2.13 -46.44
N GLY A 386 18.63 2.38 -47.48
CA GLY A 386 17.61 3.42 -47.43
C GLY A 386 16.50 3.10 -46.44
N ASP A 387 16.11 1.82 -46.37
CA ASP A 387 15.08 1.34 -45.44
C ASP A 387 15.56 1.45 -43.99
N LEU A 388 16.81 1.04 -43.71
CA LEU A 388 17.41 1.19 -42.39
C LEU A 388 17.52 2.67 -41.98
N TYR A 389 17.86 3.55 -42.94
CA TYR A 389 17.89 4.98 -42.69
C TYR A 389 16.49 5.51 -42.34
N GLN A 390 15.44 5.09 -43.06
CA GLN A 390 14.05 5.46 -42.77
C GLN A 390 13.66 5.11 -41.33
N LEU A 391 13.91 3.87 -40.88
CA LEU A 391 13.63 3.46 -39.51
C LEU A 391 14.43 4.28 -38.49
N SER A 392 15.74 4.45 -38.71
CA SER A 392 16.61 5.19 -37.79
C SER A 392 16.31 6.69 -37.71
N SER A 393 15.59 7.24 -38.68
CA SER A 393 15.22 8.66 -38.74
C SER A 393 14.00 9.01 -37.89
N ILE A 394 13.28 8.00 -37.37
CA ILE A 394 12.13 8.19 -36.49
C ILE A 394 12.64 8.60 -35.11
N SER A 395 12.34 9.82 -34.70
CA SER A 395 12.80 10.36 -33.41
C SER A 395 11.87 9.91 -32.28
N ILE A 396 12.19 8.78 -31.65
CA ILE A 396 11.46 8.22 -30.51
C ILE A 396 12.22 8.50 -29.21
N THR A 397 11.53 8.98 -28.20
CA THR A 397 12.09 9.34 -26.89
C THR A 397 11.53 8.45 -25.77
N PRO A 398 12.22 8.33 -24.63
CA PRO A 398 11.73 7.55 -23.49
C PRO A 398 10.42 8.09 -22.88
N ASP A 399 10.07 9.34 -23.17
CA ASP A 399 8.81 9.96 -22.73
C ASP A 399 7.62 9.64 -23.64
N ASP A 400 7.86 9.06 -24.80
CA ASP A 400 6.81 8.60 -25.69
C ASP A 400 6.13 7.33 -25.15
N MET A 401 4.90 7.14 -25.61
CA MET A 401 4.05 6.02 -25.23
C MET A 401 4.56 4.73 -25.87
N SER A 402 4.76 3.68 -25.06
CA SER A 402 5.19 2.36 -25.52
C SER A 402 3.97 1.47 -25.74
N TYR A 403 3.15 1.28 -24.69
CA TYR A 403 1.99 0.39 -24.79
C TYR A 403 0.76 0.85 -24.02
N ILE A 404 -0.37 0.23 -24.36
CA ILE A 404 -1.66 0.32 -23.68
C ILE A 404 -2.10 -1.07 -23.26
N VAL A 405 -2.39 -1.26 -21.97
CA VAL A 405 -3.05 -2.46 -21.44
C VAL A 405 -4.39 -2.08 -20.82
N PHE A 406 -5.42 -2.90 -21.02
CA PHE A 406 -6.74 -2.66 -20.44
C PHE A 406 -6.90 -3.40 -19.12
N THR A 407 -7.39 -2.69 -18.11
CA THR A 407 -7.74 -3.27 -16.80
C THR A 407 -9.25 -3.43 -16.66
N SER A 408 -9.69 -4.38 -15.82
CA SER A 408 -11.09 -4.48 -15.40
C SER A 408 -11.45 -3.25 -14.57
N GLY A 409 -12.10 -2.26 -15.20
CA GLY A 409 -12.59 -1.09 -14.49
C GLY A 409 -13.66 -1.51 -13.47
N SER A 410 -13.62 -0.95 -12.27
CA SER A 410 -14.64 -1.16 -11.23
C SER A 410 -16.06 -0.79 -11.68
N THR A 411 -16.18 0.00 -12.75
CA THR A 411 -17.43 0.44 -13.38
C THR A 411 -17.94 -0.52 -14.48
N GLY A 412 -17.23 -1.64 -14.73
CA GLY A 412 -17.53 -2.58 -15.83
C GLY A 412 -17.00 -2.14 -17.20
N ILE A 413 -16.66 -0.86 -17.36
CA ILE A 413 -16.01 -0.32 -18.58
C ILE A 413 -14.50 -0.49 -18.45
N PRO A 414 -13.82 -1.17 -19.39
CA PRO A 414 -12.36 -1.30 -19.38
C PRO A 414 -11.66 0.05 -19.35
N LYS A 415 -10.56 0.16 -18.60
CA LYS A 415 -9.74 1.39 -18.55
C LYS A 415 -8.39 1.13 -19.20
N ALA A 416 -8.03 1.97 -20.16
CA ALA A 416 -6.73 1.94 -20.81
C ALA A 416 -5.65 2.53 -19.87
N VAL A 417 -4.68 1.71 -19.50
CA VAL A 417 -3.47 2.14 -18.80
C VAL A 417 -2.39 2.39 -19.85
N GLN A 418 -1.92 3.63 -19.88
CA GLN A 418 -0.93 4.13 -20.81
C GLN A 418 0.45 4.09 -20.14
N VAL A 419 1.40 3.36 -20.72
CA VAL A 419 2.77 3.23 -20.20
C VAL A 419 3.81 3.76 -21.18
N ARG A 420 4.69 4.64 -20.71
CA ARG A 420 5.80 5.20 -21.50
C ARG A 420 6.98 4.23 -21.57
N HIS A 421 7.83 4.39 -22.58
CA HIS A 421 9.05 3.60 -22.70
C HIS A 421 9.92 3.65 -21.44
N ARG A 422 10.16 4.85 -20.86
CA ARG A 422 10.97 5.01 -19.63
C ARG A 422 10.44 4.20 -18.45
N ASN A 423 9.12 4.03 -18.36
CA ASN A 423 8.51 3.24 -17.29
C ASN A 423 8.80 1.77 -17.50
N LEU A 424 8.61 1.28 -18.74
CA LEU A 424 8.86 -0.09 -19.12
C LEU A 424 10.34 -0.46 -18.99
N THR A 425 11.26 0.34 -19.53
CA THR A 425 12.70 0.04 -19.52
C THR A 425 13.28 0.01 -18.10
N VAL A 426 12.88 0.96 -17.24
CA VAL A 426 13.32 0.97 -15.83
C VAL A 426 12.72 -0.22 -15.07
N TYR A 427 11.45 -0.56 -15.33
CA TYR A 427 10.83 -1.72 -14.70
C TYR A 427 11.53 -3.02 -15.11
N MET A 428 11.71 -3.26 -16.40
CA MET A 428 12.37 -4.47 -16.91
C MET A 428 13.82 -4.57 -16.39
N GLN A 429 14.58 -3.46 -16.38
CA GLN A 429 15.92 -3.45 -15.80
C GLN A 429 15.91 -3.83 -14.31
N SER A 430 14.98 -3.28 -13.54
CA SER A 430 14.83 -3.61 -12.12
C SER A 430 14.49 -5.09 -11.90
N VAL A 431 13.66 -5.68 -12.76
CA VAL A 431 13.34 -7.11 -12.70
C VAL A 431 14.58 -7.94 -13.02
N ALA A 432 15.31 -7.61 -14.10
CA ALA A 432 16.54 -8.31 -14.46
C ALA A 432 17.60 -8.26 -13.35
N GLU A 433 17.77 -7.12 -12.69
CA GLU A 433 18.69 -6.96 -11.56
C GLU A 433 18.25 -7.74 -10.33
N MET A 434 16.97 -7.65 -9.94
CA MET A 434 16.42 -8.34 -8.77
C MET A 434 16.50 -9.86 -8.91
N THR A 435 16.25 -10.36 -10.12
CA THR A 435 16.23 -11.80 -10.42
C THR A 435 17.61 -12.32 -10.83
N THR A 436 18.60 -11.43 -10.94
CA THR A 436 19.96 -11.73 -11.45
C THR A 436 19.94 -12.38 -12.83
N LEU A 437 18.96 -12.02 -13.67
CA LEU A 437 18.77 -12.58 -15.00
C LEU A 437 20.01 -12.30 -15.87
N LYS A 438 20.53 -13.36 -16.47
CA LYS A 438 21.70 -13.34 -17.34
C LYS A 438 21.29 -13.65 -18.75
N LYS A 439 22.17 -13.31 -19.68
CA LYS A 439 22.03 -13.78 -21.05
C LYS A 439 21.89 -15.31 -21.08
N SER A 440 22.64 -16.10 -20.33
CA SER A 440 22.58 -17.58 -20.39
C SER A 440 21.22 -18.19 -20.08
N ASP A 441 20.30 -17.41 -19.56
CA ASP A 441 19.04 -17.86 -19.01
C ASP A 441 17.98 -18.00 -20.11
N ASN A 442 17.05 -18.91 -19.89
CA ASN A 442 15.86 -19.12 -20.70
C ASN A 442 14.63 -18.76 -19.86
N VAL A 443 13.78 -17.91 -20.40
CA VAL A 443 12.59 -17.37 -19.74
C VAL A 443 11.36 -17.87 -20.49
N ILE A 444 10.40 -18.42 -19.77
CA ILE A 444 9.16 -18.91 -20.36
C ILE A 444 8.08 -17.84 -20.45
N GLN A 445 7.43 -17.70 -21.61
CA GLN A 445 6.33 -16.78 -21.86
C GLN A 445 4.99 -17.45 -21.49
N MET A 446 4.47 -17.14 -20.30
CA MET A 446 3.28 -17.79 -19.75
C MET A 446 2.07 -16.88 -19.65
N ALA A 447 2.26 -15.58 -19.45
CA ALA A 447 1.16 -14.64 -19.28
C ALA A 447 0.35 -14.48 -20.57
N SER A 448 -0.93 -14.16 -20.43
CA SER A 448 -1.75 -13.74 -21.58
C SER A 448 -1.32 -12.34 -22.01
N CYS A 449 -1.31 -12.07 -23.31
CA CYS A 449 -0.92 -10.76 -23.86
C CYS A 449 -1.78 -9.60 -23.34
N SER A 450 -2.99 -9.87 -22.83
CA SER A 450 -3.84 -8.84 -22.20
C SER A 450 -3.48 -8.50 -20.75
N PHE A 451 -2.44 -9.11 -20.17
CA PHE A 451 -1.90 -8.76 -18.85
C PHE A 451 -0.52 -8.13 -18.99
N ASP A 452 -0.18 -7.24 -18.07
CA ASP A 452 1.11 -6.56 -18.00
C ASP A 452 2.29 -7.53 -17.79
N THR A 453 2.09 -8.66 -17.11
CA THR A 453 3.10 -9.72 -16.97
C THR A 453 3.62 -10.24 -18.32
N HIS A 454 2.83 -10.21 -19.40
CA HIS A 454 3.31 -10.59 -20.74
C HIS A 454 4.49 -9.72 -21.21
N PHE A 455 4.48 -8.44 -20.86
CA PHE A 455 5.55 -7.52 -21.16
C PHE A 455 6.78 -7.86 -20.34
N GLN A 456 6.61 -8.30 -19.10
CA GLN A 456 7.71 -8.78 -18.27
C GLN A 456 8.38 -10.00 -18.89
N ASP A 457 7.63 -11.08 -19.12
CA ASP A 457 8.16 -12.31 -19.73
C ASP A 457 8.95 -12.01 -21.02
N THR A 458 8.40 -11.14 -21.86
CA THR A 458 8.95 -10.86 -23.20
C THR A 458 10.14 -9.90 -23.14
N PHE A 459 9.93 -8.71 -22.59
CA PHE A 459 10.88 -7.62 -22.74
C PHE A 459 12.07 -7.74 -21.79
N VAL A 460 11.89 -8.29 -20.58
CA VAL A 460 13.02 -8.52 -19.66
C VAL A 460 14.03 -9.49 -20.29
N THR A 461 13.52 -10.50 -20.97
CA THR A 461 14.29 -11.55 -21.65
C THR A 461 15.08 -10.97 -22.80
N LEU A 462 14.36 -10.32 -23.72
CA LEU A 462 14.95 -9.80 -24.94
C LEU A 462 15.97 -8.68 -24.67
N MET A 463 15.72 -7.82 -23.69
CA MET A 463 16.66 -6.76 -23.32
C MET A 463 17.88 -7.26 -22.53
N SER A 464 17.80 -8.46 -21.94
CA SER A 464 18.91 -9.07 -21.19
C SER A 464 19.82 -9.94 -22.08
N GLY A 465 19.46 -10.13 -23.35
CA GLY A 465 20.17 -11.03 -24.25
C GLY A 465 19.85 -12.51 -23.97
N ALA A 466 18.76 -12.79 -23.26
CA ALA A 466 18.30 -14.14 -22.85
C ALA A 466 17.42 -14.80 -23.91
N GLY A 467 17.16 -16.11 -23.77
CA GLY A 467 16.26 -16.85 -24.67
C GLY A 467 14.81 -16.82 -24.19
N LEU A 468 13.87 -16.49 -25.07
CA LEU A 468 12.43 -16.52 -24.78
C LEU A 468 11.80 -17.82 -25.27
N VAL A 469 11.32 -18.65 -24.35
CA VAL A 469 10.61 -19.89 -24.64
C VAL A 469 9.11 -19.60 -24.70
N MET A 470 8.53 -19.65 -25.88
CA MET A 470 7.10 -19.45 -26.06
C MET A 470 6.35 -20.77 -25.96
N LEU A 471 5.20 -20.73 -25.30
CA LEU A 471 4.25 -21.83 -25.32
C LEU A 471 3.31 -21.69 -26.51
N HIS A 472 2.89 -22.81 -27.10
CA HIS A 472 1.81 -22.80 -28.08
C HIS A 472 0.51 -22.22 -27.49
N PRO A 473 -0.48 -21.83 -28.33
CA PRO A 473 -1.77 -21.37 -27.83
C PRO A 473 -2.37 -22.36 -26.83
N HIS A 474 -2.78 -21.85 -25.66
CA HIS A 474 -3.25 -22.63 -24.51
C HIS A 474 -2.25 -23.62 -23.87
N GLY A 475 -0.98 -23.64 -24.27
CA GLY A 475 0.04 -24.53 -23.68
C GLY A 475 0.25 -24.33 -22.18
N ASN A 476 0.01 -23.12 -21.67
CA ASN A 476 0.01 -22.84 -20.23
C ASN A 476 -1.14 -23.51 -19.45
N LYS A 477 -2.15 -24.07 -20.14
CA LYS A 477 -3.25 -24.83 -19.53
C LYS A 477 -2.98 -26.35 -19.58
N ASP A 478 -1.96 -26.78 -20.33
CA ASP A 478 -1.50 -28.17 -20.39
C ASP A 478 -0.25 -28.33 -19.52
N LEU A 479 -0.44 -28.85 -18.30
CA LEU A 479 0.66 -29.03 -17.36
C LEU A 479 1.71 -30.03 -17.83
N THR A 480 1.32 -31.05 -18.61
CA THR A 480 2.28 -32.07 -19.07
C THR A 480 3.20 -31.46 -20.13
N TYR A 481 2.62 -30.74 -21.09
CA TYR A 481 3.39 -29.99 -22.08
C TYR A 481 4.28 -28.95 -21.41
N LEU A 482 3.75 -28.17 -20.46
CA LEU A 482 4.53 -27.17 -19.76
C LEU A 482 5.74 -27.78 -19.03
N ILE A 483 5.56 -28.86 -18.29
CA ILE A 483 6.65 -29.51 -17.57
C ILE A 483 7.73 -29.99 -18.56
N HIS A 484 7.33 -30.56 -19.71
CA HIS A 484 8.28 -30.92 -20.74
C HIS A 484 9.03 -29.70 -21.29
N GLU A 485 8.35 -28.61 -21.63
CA GLU A 485 9.02 -27.39 -22.10
C GLU A 485 9.97 -26.79 -21.05
N LEU A 486 9.58 -26.80 -19.78
CA LEU A 486 10.45 -26.32 -18.69
C LEU A 486 11.75 -27.14 -18.60
N MET A 487 11.66 -28.46 -18.79
CA MET A 487 12.79 -29.37 -18.69
C MET A 487 13.63 -29.40 -19.98
N ASP A 488 13.00 -29.55 -21.13
CA ASP A 488 13.67 -29.74 -22.43
C ASP A 488 14.34 -28.46 -22.92
N LYS A 489 13.80 -27.29 -22.54
CA LYS A 489 14.35 -25.98 -22.91
C LYS A 489 15.21 -25.34 -21.81
N ASP A 490 15.54 -26.09 -20.76
CA ASP A 490 16.34 -25.63 -19.61
C ASP A 490 15.85 -24.27 -19.07
N VAL A 491 14.53 -24.14 -18.83
CA VAL A 491 13.95 -22.87 -18.37
C VAL A 491 14.48 -22.54 -16.98
N THR A 492 15.09 -21.36 -16.85
CA THR A 492 15.70 -20.88 -15.61
C THR A 492 14.86 -19.82 -14.90
N PHE A 493 13.89 -19.22 -15.60
CA PHE A 493 13.02 -18.19 -15.05
C PHE A 493 11.56 -18.41 -15.47
N LEU A 494 10.67 -18.43 -14.48
CA LEU A 494 9.23 -18.55 -14.62
C LEU A 494 8.56 -17.56 -13.66
N ASP A 495 7.65 -16.74 -14.20
CA ASP A 495 6.75 -15.90 -13.42
C ASP A 495 5.33 -16.50 -13.47
N ALA A 496 4.73 -16.69 -12.30
CA ALA A 496 3.42 -17.32 -12.17
C ALA A 496 2.66 -16.79 -10.95
N VAL A 497 1.33 -16.72 -11.10
CA VAL A 497 0.43 -16.36 -10.00
C VAL A 497 0.38 -17.48 -8.94
N PRO A 498 0.10 -17.18 -7.66
CA PRO A 498 0.10 -18.18 -6.59
C PRO A 498 -0.77 -19.41 -6.85
N SER A 499 -1.97 -19.23 -7.42
CA SER A 499 -2.86 -20.35 -7.77
C SER A 499 -2.27 -21.29 -8.82
N TYR A 500 -1.41 -20.76 -9.70
CA TYR A 500 -0.72 -21.54 -10.70
C TYR A 500 0.45 -22.33 -10.09
N LEU A 501 1.22 -21.70 -9.20
CA LEU A 501 2.28 -22.36 -8.45
C LEU A 501 1.73 -23.50 -7.58
N ASP A 502 0.59 -23.29 -6.91
CA ASP A 502 -0.10 -24.34 -6.14
C ASP A 502 -0.46 -25.54 -7.02
N THR A 503 -0.86 -25.30 -8.27
CA THR A 503 -1.19 -26.36 -9.22
C THR A 503 0.09 -27.09 -9.66
N LEU A 504 1.16 -26.36 -9.99
CA LEU A 504 2.45 -26.95 -10.35
C LEU A 504 3.03 -27.82 -9.22
N CYS A 505 2.95 -27.38 -7.96
CA CYS A 505 3.48 -28.14 -6.82
C CYS A 505 2.75 -29.46 -6.52
N GLN A 506 1.57 -29.68 -7.11
CA GLN A 506 0.81 -30.94 -6.96
C GLN A 506 1.22 -32.02 -7.96
N HIS A 507 1.97 -31.64 -9.00
CA HIS A 507 2.48 -32.51 -10.07
C HIS A 507 3.97 -32.74 -9.89
#